data_AF-A0A8G0LDB0-F1
#
_entry.id   AF-A0A8G0LDB0-F1
#
_cell.length_a   1.000
_cell.length_b   1.000
_cell.length_c   1.000
_cell.angle_alpha   90.00
_cell.angle_beta   90.00
_cell.angle_gamma   90.00
#
_symmetry.space_group_name_H-M   'P 1'
#
loop_
_entity.id
_entity.type
_entity.pdbx_description
1 polymer ?
#
loop_
_entity_poly.entity_id
_entity_poly.type
_entity_poly.pdbx_seq_one_letter_code
_entity_poly.pdbx_strand_id
1 'polypeptide(L)'
;MNDDDDKDQSLHELSLGHGASIISQLVDIGSEHNQQRHTKFRPFVSHLQCLQPQGRELRRTSINAFHEQQYVALSYTWEPSEYEDPCNGRYRVEGWDVNRLKLSAVRNCVLDRVLSYMRYAKVQFLWIDAECIYQDTCDDVAACTSHRRCTQKRDALQAMDLVYRLSKHPVALLARPLQTEFELDLLTHILSGHLVDGDCNFRLSRPTTVDKATEALWLLGEITRDIWWSRAWTFQENYHGGDRMRLLIRHDQSLEPQKLRHGIFGEIPGELCVWSVAFSTEATRLCLALRGAGVELPPDDVRRIDDVLRAATRYTAVLHESSTMTPAVATDIEARGLSKPWDRLAILANCCQYPVRLDCEALSKQYHSLSLSVLAMCLLNGEILDNNDSSLELVAPLTTSGFLKRKLFGAFSAPEDDPRRLSFNKGCRLTDVKLTVDGILTKGHLWKLSRVIDTSMFRKKLPWINNPSGRLKPNQRRRLLQLVYRLNELKHYPLAGQMDEYLATDAKSNAKKRLRRAEN
;
A
#
# COMPACT_ATOMS: atom_id res chain seq x y z
N MET A 1 12.32 30.38 -9.51
CA MET A 1 11.47 29.24 -9.12
C MET A 1 12.43 28.14 -8.72
N ASN A 2 12.80 28.09 -7.43
CA ASN A 2 13.52 26.92 -6.94
C ASN A 2 12.50 25.78 -6.92
N ASP A 3 12.84 24.69 -7.59
CA ASP A 3 12.09 23.46 -7.50
C ASP A 3 12.29 22.93 -6.07
N ASP A 4 11.22 22.91 -5.27
CA ASP A 4 11.24 22.37 -3.90
C ASP A 4 11.41 20.84 -3.88
N ASP A 5 11.60 20.20 -5.05
CA ASP A 5 11.84 18.78 -5.21
C ASP A 5 13.33 18.49 -5.49
N ASP A 6 14.05 18.06 -4.46
CA ASP A 6 15.49 17.77 -4.50
C ASP A 6 15.80 16.27 -4.66
N LYS A 7 14.82 15.46 -5.10
CA LYS A 7 14.93 13.98 -5.18
C LYS A 7 16.08 13.44 -6.03
N ASP A 8 16.47 14.20 -7.05
CA ASP A 8 17.53 13.82 -7.99
C ASP A 8 18.92 14.25 -7.50
N GLN A 9 18.99 15.02 -6.41
CA GLN A 9 20.27 15.42 -5.79
C GLN A 9 20.86 14.27 -4.97
N SER A 10 22.16 14.08 -5.10
CA SER A 10 22.94 13.17 -4.28
C SER A 10 23.09 13.70 -2.84
N LEU A 11 23.40 12.81 -1.90
CA LEU A 11 23.73 13.20 -0.52
C LEU A 11 24.90 14.18 -0.45
N HIS A 12 25.86 14.10 -1.37
CA HIS A 12 26.95 15.07 -1.49
C HIS A 12 26.44 16.46 -1.89
N GLU A 13 25.60 16.55 -2.93
CA GLU A 13 25.03 17.82 -3.41
C GLU A 13 24.13 18.47 -2.35
N LEU A 14 23.31 17.68 -1.65
CA LEU A 14 22.49 18.15 -0.53
C LEU A 14 23.35 18.71 0.62
N SER A 15 24.47 18.04 0.94
CA SER A 15 25.38 18.55 1.98
C SER A 15 26.01 19.89 1.59
N LEU A 16 26.44 20.03 0.33
CA LEU A 16 27.02 21.26 -0.18
C LEU A 16 25.98 22.39 -0.29
N GLY A 17 24.79 22.09 -0.82
CA GLY A 17 23.73 23.07 -1.05
C GLY A 17 23.21 23.72 0.23
N HIS A 18 23.13 22.95 1.33
CA HIS A 18 22.71 23.46 2.63
C HIS A 18 23.88 23.92 3.53
N GLY A 19 25.14 23.76 3.09
CA GLY A 19 26.32 24.17 3.86
C GLY A 19 26.47 23.44 5.20
N ALA A 20 25.87 22.26 5.34
CA ALA A 20 25.82 21.50 6.59
C ALA A 20 25.99 20.00 6.32
N SER A 21 26.53 19.26 7.30
CA SER A 21 26.64 17.80 7.17
C SER A 21 25.25 17.16 7.08
N ILE A 22 25.14 16.01 6.39
CA ILE A 22 23.89 15.25 6.34
C ILE A 22 23.41 14.88 7.75
N ILE A 23 24.33 14.53 8.67
CA ILE A 23 23.99 14.18 10.04
C ILE A 23 23.34 15.36 10.77
N SER A 24 23.95 16.54 10.73
CA SER A 24 23.39 17.74 11.38
C SER A 24 22.02 18.11 10.83
N GLN A 25 21.82 17.98 9.51
CA GLN A 25 20.53 18.23 8.87
C GLN A 25 19.47 17.20 9.32
N LEU A 26 19.80 15.91 9.35
CA LEU A 26 18.89 14.87 9.82
C LEU A 26 18.50 15.04 11.30
N VAL A 27 19.42 15.49 12.15
CA VAL A 27 19.13 15.78 13.57
C VAL A 27 18.16 16.95 13.69
N ASP A 28 18.38 18.04 12.93
CA ASP A 28 17.51 19.22 12.97
C ASP A 28 16.10 18.91 12.45
N ILE A 29 16.01 18.33 11.24
CA ILE A 29 14.76 17.84 10.64
C ILE A 29 14.05 16.87 11.60
N GLY A 30 14.83 15.99 12.26
CA GLY A 30 14.32 14.98 13.18
C GLY A 30 13.94 15.51 14.56
N SER A 31 14.05 16.81 14.83
CA SER A 31 13.74 17.40 16.13
C SER A 31 12.25 17.29 16.48
N GLU A 32 11.93 17.18 17.79
CA GLU A 32 10.55 16.98 18.25
C GLU A 32 9.58 18.08 17.81
N HIS A 33 10.06 19.32 17.60
CA HIS A 33 9.23 20.45 17.14
C HIS A 33 8.82 20.34 15.65
N ASN A 34 9.56 19.57 14.85
CA ASN A 34 9.22 19.26 13.45
C ASN A 34 8.40 17.96 13.33
N GLN A 35 8.18 17.25 14.45
CA GLN A 35 7.43 16.01 14.46
C GLN A 35 5.97 16.23 14.83
N GLN A 36 5.10 15.48 14.16
CA GLN A 36 3.70 15.35 14.51
C GLN A 36 3.43 13.87 14.80
N ARG A 37 2.93 13.55 15.99
CA ARG A 37 2.45 12.19 16.25
C ARG A 37 1.22 11.96 15.40
N HIS A 38 1.22 10.85 14.66
CA HIS A 38 0.01 10.33 14.07
C HIS A 38 -0.87 9.75 15.18
N THR A 39 -1.51 10.61 15.96
CA THR A 39 -2.77 10.28 16.63
C THR A 39 -3.76 10.06 15.51
N LYS A 40 -3.76 8.82 14.98
CA LYS A 40 -4.62 8.32 13.90
C LYS A 40 -5.88 9.15 13.92
N PHE A 41 -6.15 9.89 12.84
CA PHE A 41 -7.27 10.82 12.70
C PHE A 41 -8.61 10.06 12.69
N ARG A 42 -8.82 9.26 13.74
CA ARG A 42 -10.00 8.52 14.09
C ARG A 42 -11.19 9.46 14.11
N PRO A 43 -11.11 10.72 14.58
CA PRO A 43 -12.23 11.64 14.47
C PRO A 43 -12.68 11.90 13.04
N PHE A 44 -11.74 12.04 12.08
CA PHE A 44 -12.07 12.20 10.66
C PHE A 44 -12.73 10.94 10.10
N VAL A 45 -12.15 9.77 10.37
CA VAL A 45 -12.67 8.47 9.89
C VAL A 45 -13.99 8.06 10.58
N SER A 46 -14.19 8.46 11.83
CA SER A 46 -15.41 8.18 12.59
C SER A 46 -16.57 9.12 12.25
N HIS A 47 -16.28 10.26 11.62
CA HIS A 47 -17.27 11.22 11.11
C HIS A 47 -17.05 11.49 9.62
N LEU A 48 -16.73 10.41 8.89
CA LEU A 48 -16.40 10.48 7.47
C LEU A 48 -17.59 11.04 6.71
N GLN A 49 -17.36 12.13 5.97
CA GLN A 49 -18.40 12.75 5.18
C GLN A 49 -18.49 12.01 3.85
N CYS A 50 -19.64 11.41 3.58
CA CYS A 50 -19.96 10.73 2.34
C CYS A 50 -21.15 11.42 1.66
N LEU A 51 -21.40 11.02 0.42
CA LEU A 51 -22.51 11.48 -0.40
C LEU A 51 -23.49 10.31 -0.62
N GLN A 52 -24.76 10.58 -0.44
CA GLN A 52 -25.85 9.67 -0.77
C GLN A 52 -26.55 10.19 -2.03
N PRO A 53 -26.56 9.40 -3.13
CA PRO A 53 -27.22 9.82 -4.35
C PRO A 53 -28.74 9.71 -4.25
N GLN A 54 -29.42 10.78 -4.65
CA GLN A 54 -30.87 10.91 -4.78
C GLN A 54 -31.17 11.49 -6.16
N GLY A 55 -31.27 10.61 -7.17
CA GLY A 55 -31.36 11.04 -8.57
C GLY A 55 -30.10 11.78 -9.03
N ARG A 56 -30.22 13.08 -9.30
CA ARG A 56 -29.09 13.96 -9.67
C ARG A 56 -28.53 14.78 -8.51
N GLU A 57 -29.08 14.60 -7.32
CA GLU A 57 -28.62 15.27 -6.09
C GLU A 57 -27.75 14.31 -5.28
N LEU A 58 -26.64 14.81 -4.76
CA LEU A 58 -25.69 14.09 -3.90
C LEU A 58 -25.73 14.75 -2.52
N ARG A 59 -26.44 14.13 -1.57
CA ARG A 59 -26.64 14.67 -0.23
C ARG A 59 -25.56 14.20 0.73
N ARG A 60 -25.06 15.09 1.58
CA ARG A 60 -23.98 14.80 2.50
C ARG A 60 -24.51 14.05 3.72
N THR A 61 -23.80 13.02 4.12
CA THR A 61 -24.11 12.23 5.31
C THR A 61 -22.81 11.87 6.02
N SER A 62 -22.86 11.83 7.35
CA SER A 62 -21.71 11.43 8.16
C SER A 62 -21.83 9.96 8.53
N ILE A 63 -20.80 9.18 8.24
CA ILE A 63 -20.71 7.77 8.63
C ILE A 63 -19.48 7.54 9.50
N ASN A 64 -19.54 6.50 10.33
CA ASN A 64 -18.37 6.01 11.03
C ASN A 64 -17.76 4.84 10.26
N ALA A 65 -16.67 5.07 9.53
CA ALA A 65 -16.07 4.07 8.65
C ALA A 65 -15.46 2.86 9.39
N PHE A 66 -15.27 2.95 10.71
CA PHE A 66 -14.87 1.78 11.51
C PHE A 66 -16.01 0.76 11.68
N HIS A 67 -17.26 1.21 11.58
CA HIS A 67 -18.46 0.37 11.72
C HIS A 67 -19.21 0.18 10.40
N GLU A 68 -19.34 1.26 9.62
CA GLU A 68 -19.98 1.26 8.31
C GLU A 68 -18.91 1.25 7.21
N GLN A 69 -18.69 0.08 6.61
CA GLN A 69 -17.68 -0.14 5.58
C GLN A 69 -18.30 -0.24 4.16
N GLN A 70 -19.64 -0.21 4.06
CA GLN A 70 -20.38 -0.29 2.80
C GLN A 70 -20.50 1.09 2.15
N TYR A 71 -19.36 1.63 1.74
CA TYR A 71 -19.28 2.85 0.94
C TYR A 71 -18.27 2.68 -0.19
N VAL A 72 -18.46 3.39 -1.29
CA VAL A 72 -17.49 3.46 -2.39
C VAL A 72 -16.44 4.51 -2.05
N ALA A 73 -15.16 4.13 -2.05
CA ALA A 73 -14.06 5.09 -2.02
C ALA A 73 -13.56 5.27 -3.46
N LEU A 74 -13.90 6.41 -4.08
CA LEU A 74 -13.64 6.66 -5.49
C LEU A 74 -12.28 7.32 -5.71
N SER A 75 -11.43 6.62 -6.46
CA SER A 75 -10.14 7.09 -6.96
C SER A 75 -10.27 7.46 -8.45
N TYR A 76 -9.96 8.70 -8.79
CA TYR A 76 -10.03 9.19 -10.16
C TYR A 76 -9.05 10.37 -10.36
N THR A 77 -8.72 10.67 -11.62
CA THR A 77 -7.89 11.84 -11.95
C THR A 77 -8.75 13.10 -12.01
N TRP A 78 -8.31 14.20 -11.41
CA TRP A 78 -9.08 15.45 -11.47
C TRP A 78 -9.02 16.08 -12.87
N GLU A 79 -7.87 15.98 -13.52
CA GLU A 79 -7.68 16.44 -14.89
C GLU A 79 -8.32 15.46 -15.90
N PRO A 80 -9.01 15.97 -16.95
CA PRO A 80 -9.50 15.17 -18.06
C PRO A 80 -8.36 14.50 -18.83
N SER A 81 -8.52 13.18 -19.06
CA SER A 81 -7.79 12.54 -20.14
C SER A 81 -8.40 12.93 -21.50
N GLU A 82 -7.68 12.66 -22.58
CA GLU A 82 -8.18 12.81 -23.95
C GLU A 82 -9.43 11.96 -24.26
N TYR A 83 -9.69 10.89 -23.47
CA TYR A 83 -10.82 9.98 -23.65
C TYR A 83 -12.05 10.35 -22.81
N GLU A 84 -11.99 11.42 -22.01
CA GLU A 84 -13.07 11.82 -21.12
C GLU A 84 -13.70 13.15 -21.53
N ASP A 85 -15.03 13.19 -21.49
CA ASP A 85 -15.78 14.44 -21.61
C ASP A 85 -15.51 15.33 -20.39
N PRO A 86 -14.94 16.54 -20.56
CA PRO A 86 -14.64 17.45 -19.46
C PRO A 86 -15.89 18.13 -18.88
N CYS A 87 -17.07 18.00 -19.50
CA CYS A 87 -18.27 18.65 -19.01
C CYS A 87 -18.66 18.22 -17.58
N ASN A 88 -19.05 19.19 -16.76
CA ASN A 88 -19.52 19.02 -15.39
C ASN A 88 -20.90 19.71 -15.19
N GLY A 89 -21.38 19.81 -13.95
CA GLY A 89 -22.60 20.56 -13.62
C GLY A 89 -23.94 19.84 -13.85
N ARG A 90 -23.97 18.59 -14.32
CA ARG A 90 -25.23 17.80 -14.41
C ARG A 90 -25.75 17.41 -13.03
N TYR A 91 -24.83 17.21 -12.08
CA TYR A 91 -25.10 16.78 -10.72
C TYR A 91 -24.98 17.95 -9.74
N ARG A 92 -25.79 17.89 -8.69
CA ARG A 92 -25.76 18.86 -7.60
C ARG A 92 -25.29 18.19 -6.32
N VAL A 93 -24.37 18.81 -5.60
CA VAL A 93 -23.79 18.32 -4.35
C VAL A 93 -24.19 19.24 -3.21
N GLU A 94 -24.53 18.67 -2.07
CA GLU A 94 -24.77 19.44 -0.86
C GLU A 94 -23.49 20.13 -0.37
N GLY A 95 -23.58 21.46 -0.23
CA GLY A 95 -22.50 22.29 0.28
C GLY A 95 -22.12 21.97 1.72
N TRP A 96 -21.02 22.59 2.18
CA TRP A 96 -20.56 22.46 3.55
C TRP A 96 -21.29 23.40 4.52
N ASP A 97 -21.68 24.57 4.02
CA ASP A 97 -22.36 25.60 4.79
C ASP A 97 -23.76 25.79 4.19
N VAL A 98 -24.81 25.55 4.99
CA VAL A 98 -26.24 25.60 4.62
C VAL A 98 -26.67 24.43 3.71
N ASN A 99 -27.88 23.89 3.88
CA ASN A 99 -28.51 22.86 3.02
C ASN A 99 -28.78 23.36 1.57
N ARG A 100 -27.80 24.03 0.96
CA ARG A 100 -27.83 24.52 -0.41
C ARG A 100 -27.06 23.55 -1.28
N LEU A 101 -27.74 23.16 -2.35
CA LEU A 101 -27.16 22.35 -3.41
C LEU A 101 -26.34 23.24 -4.34
N LYS A 102 -25.05 22.94 -4.49
CA LYS A 102 -24.14 23.56 -5.47
C LYS A 102 -23.97 22.64 -6.67
N LEU A 103 -23.60 23.19 -7.83
CA LEU A 103 -23.19 22.38 -8.97
C LEU A 103 -21.88 21.67 -8.63
N SER A 104 -21.80 20.37 -8.95
CA SER A 104 -20.55 19.63 -8.76
C SER A 104 -19.53 20.02 -9.83
N ALA A 105 -18.30 20.25 -9.39
CA ALA A 105 -17.17 20.46 -10.30
C ALA A 105 -16.66 19.13 -10.90
N VAL A 106 -17.07 17.99 -10.32
CA VAL A 106 -16.73 16.66 -10.81
C VAL A 106 -17.39 16.43 -12.16
N ARG A 107 -16.61 15.87 -13.10
CA ARG A 107 -17.05 15.58 -14.47
C ARG A 107 -18.27 14.65 -14.46
N ASN A 108 -19.20 14.90 -15.39
CA ASN A 108 -20.44 14.15 -15.49
C ASN A 108 -20.17 12.66 -15.75
N CYS A 109 -19.17 12.38 -16.61
CA CYS A 109 -18.77 11.01 -16.94
C CYS A 109 -18.27 10.23 -15.71
N VAL A 110 -17.51 10.85 -14.80
CA VAL A 110 -17.03 10.23 -13.57
C VAL A 110 -18.20 9.86 -12.65
N LEU A 111 -19.14 10.79 -12.45
CA LEU A 111 -20.30 10.56 -11.60
C LEU A 111 -21.24 9.50 -12.21
N ASP A 112 -21.50 9.54 -13.52
CA ASP A 112 -22.32 8.54 -14.21
C ASP A 112 -21.76 7.12 -14.01
N ARG A 113 -20.43 6.96 -14.11
CA ARG A 113 -19.74 5.68 -13.98
C ARG A 113 -19.81 5.14 -12.55
N VAL A 114 -19.45 5.95 -11.55
CA VAL A 114 -19.47 5.49 -10.15
C VAL A 114 -20.89 5.21 -9.66
N LEU A 115 -21.89 6.00 -10.07
CA LEU A 115 -23.29 5.76 -9.70
C LEU A 115 -23.84 4.48 -10.34
N SER A 116 -23.37 4.13 -11.54
CA SER A 116 -23.70 2.84 -12.17
C SER A 116 -23.10 1.67 -11.40
N TYR A 117 -21.84 1.79 -10.97
CA TYR A 117 -21.22 0.82 -10.08
C TYR A 117 -21.96 0.70 -8.73
N MET A 118 -22.33 1.81 -8.09
CA MET A 118 -23.05 1.82 -6.81
C MET A 118 -24.39 1.09 -6.91
N ARG A 119 -25.13 1.29 -8.01
CA ARG A 119 -26.40 0.57 -8.27
C ARG A 119 -26.17 -0.94 -8.41
N TYR A 120 -25.15 -1.34 -9.16
CA TYR A 120 -24.78 -2.74 -9.31
C TYR A 120 -24.35 -3.38 -7.98
N ALA A 121 -23.46 -2.72 -7.24
CA ALA A 121 -22.93 -3.19 -5.96
C ALA A 121 -23.91 -3.03 -4.78
N LYS A 122 -25.06 -2.36 -4.99
CA LYS A 122 -26.07 -2.02 -3.98
C LYS A 122 -25.49 -1.24 -2.79
N VAL A 123 -24.63 -0.27 -3.09
CA VAL A 123 -23.95 0.59 -2.12
C VAL A 123 -24.57 1.98 -2.10
N GLN A 124 -24.84 2.52 -0.92
CA GLN A 124 -25.57 3.78 -0.77
C GLN A 124 -24.68 5.01 -0.58
N PHE A 125 -23.46 4.82 -0.08
CA PHE A 125 -22.57 5.92 0.28
C PHE A 125 -21.40 6.00 -0.69
N LEU A 126 -21.09 7.22 -1.14
CA LEU A 126 -19.97 7.56 -2.00
C LEU A 126 -19.02 8.49 -1.24
N TRP A 127 -17.75 8.16 -1.22
CA TRP A 127 -16.68 9.06 -0.82
C TRP A 127 -15.84 9.42 -2.05
N ILE A 128 -15.65 10.72 -2.27
CA ILE A 128 -14.85 11.29 -3.36
C ILE A 128 -14.09 12.49 -2.79
N ASP A 129 -12.77 12.49 -2.93
CA ASP A 129 -11.88 13.51 -2.35
C ASP A 129 -12.28 14.95 -2.73
N ALA A 130 -12.66 15.19 -3.99
CA ALA A 130 -13.04 16.51 -4.49
C ALA A 130 -14.28 17.13 -3.81
N GLU A 131 -15.20 16.32 -3.28
CA GLU A 131 -16.45 16.81 -2.67
C GLU A 131 -16.61 16.42 -1.20
N CYS A 132 -15.89 15.41 -0.74
CA CYS A 132 -15.92 14.91 0.64
C CYS A 132 -14.83 15.49 1.54
N ILE A 133 -13.91 16.26 0.96
CA ILE A 133 -12.91 17.08 1.66
C ILE A 133 -13.17 18.56 1.36
N TYR A 134 -12.90 19.44 2.31
CA TYR A 134 -12.94 20.88 2.08
C TYR A 134 -11.89 21.27 1.04
N GLN A 135 -12.33 21.85 -0.08
CA GLN A 135 -11.43 22.29 -1.16
C GLN A 135 -11.13 23.78 -1.10
N ASP A 136 -12.11 24.60 -0.73
CA ASP A 136 -11.94 26.04 -0.51
C ASP A 136 -11.24 26.27 0.84
N THR A 137 -9.92 26.31 0.78
CA THR A 137 -9.01 26.53 1.90
C THR A 137 -8.07 27.67 1.58
N CYS A 138 -7.38 28.20 2.58
CA CYS A 138 -6.28 29.14 2.34
C CYS A 138 -5.23 28.53 1.41
N ASP A 139 -4.47 29.38 0.72
CA ASP A 139 -3.36 28.93 -0.15
C ASP A 139 -2.35 28.07 0.62
N ASP A 140 -2.14 28.41 1.90
CA ASP A 140 -1.24 27.73 2.84
C ASP A 140 -2.02 26.89 3.87
N VAL A 141 -2.46 25.70 3.45
CA VAL A 141 -3.41 24.85 4.21
C VAL A 141 -2.79 24.26 5.47
N ALA A 142 -1.54 23.82 5.46
CA ALA A 142 -0.98 23.07 6.58
C ALA A 142 -0.55 23.96 7.77
N ALA A 143 -0.26 25.24 7.55
CA ALA A 143 0.13 26.23 8.56
C ALA A 143 -1.05 27.06 9.04
N CYS A 144 -2.15 27.03 8.30
CA CYS A 144 -3.38 27.64 8.73
C CYS A 144 -4.01 26.82 9.87
N THR A 145 -3.65 27.17 11.11
CA THR A 145 -4.27 26.64 12.33
C THR A 145 -5.53 27.41 12.73
N SER A 146 -5.70 28.62 12.19
CA SER A 146 -6.82 29.52 12.51
C SER A 146 -8.14 29.08 11.90
N HIS A 147 -8.13 28.42 10.74
CA HIS A 147 -9.36 28.01 10.05
C HIS A 147 -9.62 26.51 10.18
N ARG A 148 -10.79 26.16 10.72
CA ARG A 148 -11.24 24.77 10.88
C ARG A 148 -11.18 23.96 9.58
N ARG A 149 -11.54 24.58 8.44
CA ARG A 149 -11.51 23.96 7.10
C ARG A 149 -10.11 23.54 6.66
N CYS A 150 -9.08 24.33 6.99
CA CYS A 150 -7.68 24.01 6.66
C CYS A 150 -7.19 22.82 7.48
N THR A 151 -7.46 22.83 8.79
CA THR A 151 -7.19 21.69 9.69
C THR A 151 -7.89 20.42 9.17
N GLN A 152 -9.16 20.49 8.78
CA GLN A 152 -9.89 19.33 8.27
C GLN A 152 -9.32 18.78 6.95
N LYS A 153 -8.87 19.65 6.04
CA LYS A 153 -8.20 19.22 4.80
C LYS A 153 -6.87 18.51 5.10
N ARG A 154 -6.05 19.08 5.98
CA ARG A 154 -4.79 18.45 6.42
C ARG A 154 -5.04 17.08 7.06
N ASP A 155 -6.00 17.00 7.97
CA ASP A 155 -6.39 15.76 8.65
C ASP A 155 -6.88 14.70 7.65
N ALA A 156 -7.64 15.13 6.62
CA ALA A 156 -8.11 14.24 5.56
C ALA A 156 -6.96 13.66 4.73
N LEU A 157 -6.01 14.48 4.29
CA LEU A 157 -4.84 14.02 3.52
C LEU A 157 -4.00 13.00 4.30
N GLN A 158 -3.82 13.23 5.60
CA GLN A 158 -3.09 12.31 6.47
C GLN A 158 -3.86 11.02 6.80
N ALA A 159 -5.17 10.98 6.60
CA ALA A 159 -6.03 9.85 6.94
C ALA A 159 -6.62 9.12 5.73
N MET A 160 -6.28 9.55 4.52
CA MET A 160 -6.85 9.03 3.29
C MET A 160 -6.57 7.54 3.10
N ASP A 161 -5.44 7.04 3.61
CA ASP A 161 -5.13 5.61 3.63
C ASP A 161 -6.19 4.76 4.33
N LEU A 162 -6.75 5.27 5.43
CA LEU A 162 -7.79 4.59 6.20
C LEU A 162 -9.11 4.56 5.43
N VAL A 163 -9.44 5.62 4.68
CA VAL A 163 -10.68 5.67 3.88
C VAL A 163 -10.71 4.56 2.84
N TYR A 164 -9.62 4.37 2.09
CA TYR A 164 -9.55 3.32 1.09
C TYR A 164 -9.41 1.92 1.72
N ARG A 165 -8.64 1.79 2.80
CA ARG A 165 -8.45 0.51 3.50
C ARG A 165 -9.72 -0.03 4.15
N LEU A 166 -10.56 0.86 4.72
CA LEU A 166 -11.77 0.46 5.44
C LEU A 166 -12.95 0.21 4.50
N SER A 167 -12.98 0.85 3.33
CA SER A 167 -14.01 0.62 2.33
C SER A 167 -14.04 -0.86 1.89
N LYS A 168 -15.26 -1.39 1.70
CA LYS A 168 -15.47 -2.66 1.00
C LYS A 168 -15.51 -2.50 -0.52
N HIS A 169 -15.59 -1.28 -1.01
CA HIS A 169 -15.71 -0.94 -2.42
C HIS A 169 -14.77 0.22 -2.83
N PRO A 170 -13.44 0.09 -2.65
CA PRO A 170 -12.51 1.02 -3.28
C PRO A 170 -12.56 0.80 -4.81
N VAL A 171 -12.77 1.88 -5.56
CA VAL A 171 -12.97 1.84 -7.01
C VAL A 171 -12.10 2.89 -7.67
N ALA A 172 -11.34 2.48 -8.68
CA ALA A 172 -10.54 3.34 -9.53
C ALA A 172 -11.14 3.39 -10.94
N LEU A 173 -11.22 4.59 -11.50
CA LEU A 173 -11.68 4.80 -12.87
C LEU A 173 -10.48 4.98 -13.79
N LEU A 174 -10.31 4.07 -14.75
CA LEU A 174 -9.41 4.27 -15.88
C LEU A 174 -10.19 4.96 -17.00
N ALA A 175 -9.51 5.87 -17.70
CA ALA A 175 -10.11 6.74 -18.68
C ALA A 175 -10.05 6.15 -20.09
N ARG A 176 -8.93 5.51 -20.47
CA ARG A 176 -8.78 4.85 -21.79
C ARG A 176 -9.78 3.70 -21.96
N PRO A 177 -10.65 3.72 -22.99
CA PRO A 177 -11.55 2.61 -23.29
C PRO A 177 -10.85 1.48 -24.04
N LEU A 178 -11.34 0.24 -23.89
CA LEU A 178 -11.07 -0.83 -24.85
C LEU A 178 -11.94 -0.67 -26.10
N GLN A 179 -11.33 -0.77 -27.27
CA GLN A 179 -11.97 -0.45 -28.54
C GLN A 179 -12.31 -1.69 -29.37
N THR A 180 -11.57 -2.79 -29.19
CA THR A 180 -11.69 -3.96 -30.09
C THR A 180 -11.97 -5.26 -29.34
N GLU A 181 -12.60 -6.21 -30.04
CA GLU A 181 -12.81 -7.58 -29.55
C GLU A 181 -11.48 -8.27 -29.20
N PHE A 182 -10.44 -8.00 -29.99
CA PHE A 182 -9.09 -8.51 -29.77
C PHE A 182 -8.50 -8.04 -28.44
N GLU A 183 -8.59 -6.75 -28.11
CA GLU A 183 -8.11 -6.23 -26.83
C GLU A 183 -8.86 -6.86 -25.65
N LEU A 184 -10.17 -7.06 -25.78
CA LEU A 184 -11.00 -7.66 -24.74
C LEU A 184 -10.63 -9.14 -24.50
N ASP A 185 -10.45 -9.92 -25.58
CA ASP A 185 -10.00 -11.31 -25.50
C ASP A 185 -8.60 -11.40 -24.92
N LEU A 186 -7.69 -10.52 -25.34
CA LEU A 186 -6.31 -10.50 -24.86
C LEU A 186 -6.23 -10.14 -23.37
N LEU A 187 -7.01 -9.15 -22.92
CA LEU A 187 -7.11 -8.82 -21.49
C LEU A 187 -7.68 -10.00 -20.69
N THR A 188 -8.65 -10.73 -21.22
CA THR A 188 -9.18 -11.94 -20.60
C THR A 188 -8.10 -13.00 -20.44
N HIS A 189 -7.30 -13.23 -21.48
CA HIS A 189 -6.19 -14.17 -21.43
C HIS A 189 -5.12 -13.74 -20.41
N ILE A 190 -4.78 -12.46 -20.34
CA ILE A 190 -3.85 -11.93 -19.34
C ILE A 190 -4.39 -12.21 -17.93
N LEU A 191 -5.63 -11.82 -17.65
CA LEU A 191 -6.24 -11.95 -16.32
C LEU A 191 -6.49 -13.41 -15.89
N SER A 192 -6.61 -14.33 -16.85
CA SER A 192 -6.70 -15.76 -16.56
C SER A 192 -5.41 -16.35 -15.99
N GLY A 193 -4.28 -15.66 -16.17
CA GLY A 193 -2.96 -16.10 -15.73
C GLY A 193 -2.38 -17.29 -16.52
N HIS A 194 -3.03 -17.70 -17.62
CA HIS A 194 -2.57 -18.83 -18.44
C HIS A 194 -1.39 -18.49 -19.36
N LEU A 195 -0.97 -17.23 -19.46
CA LEU A 195 0.19 -16.82 -20.26
C LEU A 195 1.52 -17.20 -19.61
N VAL A 196 1.53 -17.43 -18.29
CA VAL A 196 2.76 -17.61 -17.50
C VAL A 196 2.62 -18.80 -16.56
N ASP A 197 3.62 -19.68 -16.57
CA ASP A 197 3.77 -20.80 -15.64
C ASP A 197 4.72 -20.43 -14.48
N GLY A 198 4.51 -21.08 -13.33
CA GLY A 198 5.38 -20.99 -12.15
C GLY A 198 4.96 -19.94 -11.11
N ASP A 199 5.25 -20.25 -9.83
CA ASP A 199 4.90 -19.41 -8.68
C ASP A 199 6.01 -18.42 -8.29
N CYS A 200 7.28 -18.78 -8.54
CA CYS A 200 8.45 -17.99 -8.17
C CYS A 200 9.47 -17.82 -9.30
N ASN A 201 9.51 -18.75 -10.25
CA ASN A 201 10.35 -18.68 -11.45
C ASN A 201 9.44 -18.56 -12.67
N PHE A 202 8.98 -17.34 -12.93
CA PHE A 202 8.02 -17.07 -14.00
C PHE A 202 8.62 -17.38 -15.37
N ARG A 203 7.89 -18.19 -16.15
CA ARG A 203 8.24 -18.53 -17.54
C ARG A 203 6.99 -18.45 -18.39
N LEU A 204 7.15 -18.08 -19.65
CA LEU A 204 6.03 -18.14 -20.59
C LEU A 204 5.49 -19.57 -20.63
N SER A 205 4.17 -19.70 -20.59
CA SER A 205 3.54 -21.01 -20.63
C SER A 205 3.81 -21.67 -21.99
N ARG A 206 3.87 -23.01 -22.02
CA ARG A 206 4.14 -23.76 -23.27
C ARG A 206 3.30 -23.35 -24.49
N PRO A 207 1.99 -23.06 -24.38
CA PRO A 207 1.19 -22.63 -25.54
C PRO A 207 1.38 -21.15 -25.91
N THR A 208 2.10 -20.37 -25.11
CA THR A 208 2.27 -18.92 -25.30
C THR A 208 3.54 -18.64 -26.08
N THR A 209 3.39 -18.09 -27.29
CA THR A 209 4.52 -17.59 -28.08
C THR A 209 5.01 -16.24 -27.53
N VAL A 210 6.26 -15.90 -27.83
CA VAL A 210 6.82 -14.59 -27.49
C VAL A 210 5.99 -13.47 -28.14
N ASP A 211 5.59 -13.63 -29.40
CA ASP A 211 4.76 -12.64 -30.10
C ASP A 211 3.44 -12.35 -29.37
N LYS A 212 2.73 -13.39 -28.94
CA LYS A 212 1.48 -13.24 -28.16
C LYS A 212 1.72 -12.58 -26.81
N ALA A 213 2.84 -12.91 -26.16
CA ALA A 213 3.24 -12.27 -24.90
C ALA A 213 3.61 -10.78 -25.12
N THR A 214 4.22 -10.44 -26.25
CA THR A 214 4.52 -9.05 -26.64
C THR A 214 3.25 -8.27 -26.99
N GLU A 215 2.26 -8.88 -27.66
CA GLU A 215 0.94 -8.27 -27.86
C GLU A 215 0.25 -7.99 -26.52
N ALA A 216 0.30 -8.95 -25.59
CA ALA A 216 -0.23 -8.78 -24.24
C ALA A 216 0.49 -7.66 -23.48
N LEU A 217 1.83 -7.59 -23.59
CA LEU A 217 2.63 -6.50 -23.03
C LEU A 217 2.24 -5.15 -23.65
N TRP A 218 1.98 -5.10 -24.96
CA TRP A 218 1.53 -3.89 -25.64
C TRP A 218 0.22 -3.38 -25.04
N LEU A 219 -0.79 -4.24 -24.90
CA LEU A 219 -2.07 -3.87 -24.29
C LEU A 219 -1.91 -3.42 -22.84
N LEU A 220 -1.07 -4.10 -22.04
CA LEU A 220 -0.76 -3.67 -20.67
C LEU A 220 -0.10 -2.29 -20.67
N GLY A 221 0.82 -2.04 -21.60
CA GLY A 221 1.44 -0.72 -21.80
C GLY A 221 0.39 0.36 -22.07
N GLU A 222 -0.55 0.10 -22.96
CA GLU A 222 -1.61 1.06 -23.26
C GLU A 222 -2.55 1.33 -22.08
N ILE A 223 -2.91 0.30 -21.31
CA ILE A 223 -3.74 0.46 -20.10
C ILE A 223 -2.97 1.21 -19.00
N THR A 224 -1.68 0.94 -18.84
CA THR A 224 -0.84 1.53 -17.79
C THR A 224 -0.32 2.93 -18.12
N ARG A 225 -0.46 3.41 -19.36
CA ARG A 225 -0.23 4.80 -19.75
C ARG A 225 -1.29 5.78 -19.27
N ASP A 226 -2.42 5.28 -18.78
CA ASP A 226 -3.47 6.12 -18.21
C ASP A 226 -2.91 7.03 -17.09
N ILE A 227 -3.33 8.30 -17.07
CA ILE A 227 -2.89 9.31 -16.09
C ILE A 227 -3.12 8.84 -14.65
N TRP A 228 -4.12 7.97 -14.42
CA TRP A 228 -4.34 7.38 -13.11
C TRP A 228 -3.12 6.61 -12.59
N TRP A 229 -2.35 5.94 -13.46
CA TRP A 229 -1.13 5.22 -13.08
C TRP A 229 0.10 6.11 -12.94
N SER A 230 0.04 7.40 -13.25
CA SER A 230 1.20 8.29 -13.13
C SER A 230 1.21 9.11 -11.85
N ARG A 231 0.08 9.22 -11.13
CA ARG A 231 -0.02 10.06 -9.93
C ARG A 231 0.38 9.31 -8.66
N ALA A 232 0.98 10.02 -7.70
CA ALA A 232 1.39 9.42 -6.42
C ALA A 232 0.20 9.18 -5.48
N TRP A 233 -0.80 10.06 -5.50
CA TRP A 233 -2.02 9.90 -4.69
C TRP A 233 -2.80 8.65 -5.11
N THR A 234 -3.03 8.43 -6.40
CA THR A 234 -3.72 7.23 -6.91
C THR A 234 -2.97 5.94 -6.60
N PHE A 235 -1.63 5.98 -6.59
CA PHE A 235 -0.82 4.86 -6.10
C PHE A 235 -1.13 4.51 -4.65
N GLN A 236 -1.19 5.50 -3.74
CA GLN A 236 -1.57 5.28 -2.34
C GLN A 236 -2.95 4.63 -2.22
N GLU A 237 -3.92 5.15 -2.98
CA GLU A 237 -5.30 4.71 -2.98
C GLU A 237 -5.41 3.25 -3.44
N ASN A 238 -4.72 2.89 -4.53
CA ASN A 238 -4.61 1.51 -5.01
C ASN A 238 -3.94 0.59 -3.98
N TYR A 239 -2.81 1.04 -3.45
CA TYR A 239 -2.01 0.29 -2.49
C TYR A 239 -2.81 -0.02 -1.21
N HIS A 240 -3.66 0.89 -0.74
CA HIS A 240 -4.51 0.67 0.44
C HIS A 240 -5.87 0.05 0.14
N GLY A 241 -6.41 0.23 -1.07
CA GLY A 241 -7.58 -0.51 -1.53
C GLY A 241 -7.29 -2.02 -1.65
N GLY A 242 -6.04 -2.38 -1.93
CA GLY A 242 -5.52 -3.74 -1.80
C GLY A 242 -6.33 -4.76 -2.61
N ASP A 243 -6.63 -5.90 -2.01
CA ASP A 243 -7.42 -6.99 -2.62
C ASP A 243 -8.86 -6.59 -2.96
N ARG A 244 -9.35 -5.46 -2.43
CA ARG A 244 -10.71 -4.97 -2.69
C ARG A 244 -10.79 -3.96 -3.83
N MET A 245 -9.65 -3.40 -4.25
CA MET A 245 -9.62 -2.35 -5.27
C MET A 245 -10.12 -2.88 -6.61
N ARG A 246 -11.14 -2.21 -7.16
CA ARG A 246 -11.70 -2.48 -8.48
C ARG A 246 -11.25 -1.43 -9.49
N LEU A 247 -10.76 -1.86 -10.64
CA LEU A 247 -10.50 -1.02 -11.80
C LEU A 247 -11.74 -1.07 -12.69
N LEU A 248 -12.33 0.09 -12.98
CA LEU A 248 -13.36 0.23 -14.00
C LEU A 248 -12.72 0.75 -15.28
N ILE A 249 -12.81 -0.06 -16.34
CA ILE A 249 -12.27 0.25 -17.66
C ILE A 249 -13.43 0.35 -18.62
N ARG A 250 -13.57 1.48 -19.32
CA ARG A 250 -14.63 1.64 -20.31
C ARG A 250 -14.39 0.70 -21.48
N HIS A 251 -15.45 0.33 -22.18
CA HIS A 251 -15.32 -0.37 -23.46
C HIS A 251 -16.37 0.13 -24.44
N ASP A 252 -16.14 -0.08 -25.73
CA ASP A 252 -17.13 0.23 -26.76
C ASP A 252 -18.40 -0.62 -26.58
N GLN A 253 -19.57 -0.03 -26.86
CA GLN A 253 -20.87 -0.67 -26.63
C GLN A 253 -21.08 -1.92 -27.49
N SER A 254 -20.41 -2.00 -28.65
CA SER A 254 -20.39 -3.20 -29.50
C SER A 254 -19.78 -4.43 -28.81
N LEU A 255 -18.93 -4.23 -27.80
CA LEU A 255 -18.22 -5.30 -27.08
C LEU A 255 -19.03 -5.91 -25.92
N GLU A 256 -20.18 -5.33 -25.56
CA GLU A 256 -21.00 -5.81 -24.43
C GLU A 256 -21.39 -7.30 -24.56
N PRO A 257 -21.84 -7.81 -25.73
CA PRO A 257 -22.17 -9.23 -25.86
C PRO A 257 -20.96 -10.17 -25.66
N GLN A 258 -19.75 -9.72 -26.00
CA GLN A 258 -18.53 -10.52 -25.82
C GLN A 258 -18.05 -10.48 -24.38
N LYS A 259 -18.11 -9.31 -23.74
CA LYS A 259 -17.83 -9.17 -22.30
C LYS A 259 -18.71 -10.09 -21.46
N LEU A 260 -20.01 -10.15 -21.75
CA LEU A 260 -20.94 -11.04 -21.05
C LEU A 260 -20.61 -12.53 -21.27
N ARG A 261 -20.06 -12.90 -22.43
CA ARG A 261 -19.58 -14.27 -22.70
C ARG A 261 -18.37 -14.66 -21.86
N HIS A 262 -17.45 -13.72 -21.57
CA HIS A 262 -16.27 -13.99 -20.74
C HIS A 262 -16.59 -14.16 -19.25
N GLY A 263 -17.60 -13.46 -18.74
CA GLY A 263 -18.11 -13.62 -17.37
C GLY A 263 -17.20 -13.11 -16.23
N ILE A 264 -15.95 -12.71 -16.51
CA ILE A 264 -14.99 -12.25 -15.50
C ILE A 264 -15.06 -10.74 -15.20
N PHE A 265 -15.69 -9.95 -16.08
CA PHE A 265 -15.69 -8.48 -16.03
C PHE A 265 -16.91 -7.84 -15.34
N GLY A 266 -17.81 -8.65 -14.79
CA GLY A 266 -19.06 -8.18 -14.19
C GLY A 266 -20.10 -7.68 -15.21
N GLU A 267 -21.21 -7.15 -14.70
CA GLU A 267 -22.44 -6.91 -15.47
C GLU A 267 -22.78 -5.42 -15.64
N ILE A 268 -21.86 -4.51 -15.30
CA ILE A 268 -22.11 -3.06 -15.40
C ILE A 268 -22.01 -2.65 -16.87
N PRO A 269 -23.09 -2.20 -17.54
CA PRO A 269 -23.03 -1.90 -18.97
C PRO A 269 -21.97 -0.83 -19.30
N GLY A 270 -21.17 -1.07 -20.34
CA GLY A 270 -20.10 -0.18 -20.80
C GLY A 270 -18.84 -0.15 -19.93
N GLU A 271 -18.77 -0.94 -18.85
CA GLU A 271 -17.61 -1.00 -17.94
C GLU A 271 -17.13 -2.44 -17.73
N LEU A 272 -15.82 -2.64 -17.80
CA LEU A 272 -15.16 -3.85 -17.29
C LEU A 272 -14.78 -3.61 -15.83
N CYS A 273 -15.14 -4.54 -14.95
CA CYS A 273 -14.81 -4.50 -13.52
C CYS A 273 -13.71 -5.53 -13.21
N VAL A 274 -12.48 -5.06 -13.09
CA VAL A 274 -11.30 -5.90 -12.88
C VAL A 274 -10.75 -5.72 -11.47
N TRP A 275 -10.28 -6.79 -10.83
CA TRP A 275 -9.56 -6.66 -9.56
C TRP A 275 -8.16 -6.10 -9.80
N SER A 276 -7.81 -4.98 -9.16
CA SER A 276 -6.49 -4.34 -9.33
C SER A 276 -5.34 -5.29 -8.98
N VAL A 277 -5.49 -6.08 -7.90
CA VAL A 277 -4.47 -7.06 -7.51
C VAL A 277 -4.31 -8.16 -8.56
N ALA A 278 -5.38 -8.63 -9.20
CA ALA A 278 -5.28 -9.63 -10.27
C ALA A 278 -4.56 -9.04 -11.49
N PHE A 279 -4.96 -7.84 -11.91
CA PHE A 279 -4.29 -7.11 -13.01
C PHE A 279 -2.79 -6.95 -12.75
N SER A 280 -2.41 -6.37 -11.60
CA SER A 280 -1.03 -6.16 -11.23
C SER A 280 -0.24 -7.47 -11.11
N THR A 281 -0.86 -8.54 -10.59
CA THR A 281 -0.19 -9.85 -10.44
C THR A 281 0.16 -10.42 -11.81
N GLU A 282 -0.81 -10.51 -12.71
CA GLU A 282 -0.57 -11.10 -14.03
C GLU A 282 0.30 -10.21 -14.92
N ALA A 283 0.17 -8.88 -14.82
CA ALA A 283 1.07 -7.94 -15.49
C ALA A 283 2.54 -8.11 -15.04
N THR A 284 2.76 -8.23 -13.73
CA THR A 284 4.10 -8.44 -13.16
C THR A 284 4.67 -9.80 -13.60
N ARG A 285 3.87 -10.86 -13.52
CA ARG A 285 4.26 -12.22 -13.93
C ARG A 285 4.67 -12.25 -15.40
N LEU A 286 3.89 -11.65 -16.28
CA LEU A 286 4.18 -11.58 -17.71
C LEU A 286 5.47 -10.80 -17.99
N CYS A 287 5.63 -9.63 -17.38
CA CYS A 287 6.82 -8.79 -17.52
C CYS A 287 8.11 -9.53 -17.10
N LEU A 288 8.07 -10.25 -15.97
CA LEU A 288 9.22 -11.01 -15.48
C LEU A 288 9.48 -12.25 -16.35
N ALA A 289 8.44 -12.94 -16.81
CA ALA A 289 8.57 -14.07 -17.73
C ALA A 289 9.19 -13.67 -19.07
N LEU A 290 8.81 -12.51 -19.62
CA LEU A 290 9.39 -11.95 -20.85
C LEU A 290 10.88 -11.61 -20.66
N ARG A 291 11.24 -10.96 -19.55
CA ARG A 291 12.66 -10.70 -19.21
C ARG A 291 13.48 -11.99 -19.07
N GLY A 292 12.86 -13.04 -18.54
CA GLY A 292 13.49 -14.34 -18.32
C GLY A 292 13.47 -15.28 -19.52
N ALA A 293 12.85 -14.89 -20.65
CA ALA A 293 12.62 -15.78 -21.79
C ALA A 293 13.91 -16.15 -22.57
N GLY A 294 15.03 -15.48 -22.30
CA GLY A 294 16.31 -15.76 -22.98
C GLY A 294 16.34 -15.32 -24.45
N VAL A 295 15.37 -14.50 -24.87
CA VAL A 295 15.27 -13.89 -26.21
C VAL A 295 15.63 -12.42 -26.08
N GLU A 296 16.37 -11.88 -27.05
CA GLU A 296 16.66 -10.45 -27.12
C GLU A 296 15.39 -9.69 -27.53
N LEU A 297 14.83 -8.94 -26.59
CA LEU A 297 13.65 -8.13 -26.82
C LEU A 297 14.01 -6.79 -27.46
N PRO A 298 13.17 -6.25 -28.36
CA PRO A 298 13.34 -4.89 -28.87
C PRO A 298 13.46 -3.86 -27.73
N PRO A 299 14.26 -2.79 -27.88
CA PRO A 299 14.42 -1.77 -26.84
C PRO A 299 13.10 -1.14 -26.38
N ASP A 300 12.13 -1.00 -27.30
CA ASP A 300 10.80 -0.47 -26.99
C ASP A 300 9.99 -1.41 -26.09
N ASP A 301 10.15 -2.71 -26.25
CA ASP A 301 9.48 -3.70 -25.38
C ASP A 301 10.14 -3.75 -24.01
N VAL A 302 11.47 -3.62 -23.92
CA VAL A 302 12.17 -3.48 -22.64
C VAL A 302 11.68 -2.25 -21.88
N ARG A 303 11.58 -1.10 -22.56
CA ARG A 303 11.02 0.13 -22.00
C ARG A 303 9.57 -0.05 -21.54
N ARG A 304 8.75 -0.71 -22.36
CA ARG A 304 7.34 -0.98 -22.01
C ARG A 304 7.23 -1.90 -20.79
N ILE A 305 8.11 -2.89 -20.65
CA ILE A 305 8.19 -3.71 -19.44
C ILE A 305 8.51 -2.83 -18.22
N ASP A 306 9.50 -1.94 -18.32
CA ASP A 306 9.83 -1.01 -17.23
C ASP A 306 8.66 -0.10 -16.87
N ASP A 307 7.93 0.42 -17.86
CA ASP A 307 6.79 1.30 -17.64
C ASP A 307 5.60 0.56 -16.99
N VAL A 308 5.29 -0.65 -17.46
CA VAL A 308 4.23 -1.50 -16.87
C VAL A 308 4.59 -1.88 -15.44
N LEU A 309 5.85 -2.26 -15.18
CA LEU A 309 6.31 -2.57 -13.84
C LEU A 309 6.26 -1.31 -12.94
N ARG A 310 6.70 -0.15 -13.42
CA ARG A 310 6.61 1.10 -12.66
C ARG A 310 5.15 1.44 -12.29
N ALA A 311 4.21 1.18 -13.21
CA ALA A 311 2.80 1.46 -13.00
C ALA A 311 2.11 0.47 -12.05
N ALA A 312 2.31 -0.84 -12.26
CA ALA A 312 1.42 -1.89 -11.73
C ALA A 312 2.16 -3.07 -11.06
N THR A 313 3.41 -2.91 -10.63
CA THR A 313 4.19 -3.98 -9.97
C THR A 313 3.50 -4.56 -8.72
N ARG A 314 3.61 -5.89 -8.55
CA ARG A 314 3.38 -6.59 -7.29
C ARG A 314 4.67 -6.84 -6.53
N TYR A 315 4.86 -6.12 -5.42
CA TYR A 315 6.03 -6.29 -4.57
C TYR A 315 6.25 -7.73 -4.07
N THR A 316 5.19 -8.50 -3.81
CA THR A 316 5.30 -9.91 -3.40
C THR A 316 5.89 -10.83 -4.48
N ALA A 317 5.92 -10.39 -5.74
CA ALA A 317 6.52 -11.13 -6.84
C ALA A 317 7.95 -10.68 -7.16
N VAL A 318 8.36 -9.47 -6.75
CA VAL A 318 9.66 -8.87 -7.13
C VAL A 318 10.63 -8.76 -5.95
N LEU A 319 10.13 -8.57 -4.72
CA LEU A 319 10.97 -8.42 -3.53
C LEU A 319 11.21 -9.77 -2.87
N HIS A 320 12.42 -9.95 -2.35
CA HIS A 320 12.73 -11.10 -1.51
C HIS A 320 11.92 -11.01 -0.21
N GLU A 321 11.47 -12.16 0.27
CA GLU A 321 10.57 -12.28 1.42
C GLU A 321 11.14 -11.78 2.76
N SER A 322 12.46 -11.59 2.85
CA SER A 322 13.16 -10.97 3.99
C SER A 322 13.29 -9.45 3.89
N SER A 323 12.99 -8.84 2.74
CA SER A 323 13.23 -7.43 2.50
C SER A 323 12.22 -6.53 3.22
N THR A 324 12.64 -5.29 3.50
CA THR A 324 11.71 -4.18 3.79
C THR A 324 11.10 -3.66 2.48
N MET A 325 9.84 -3.24 2.53
CA MET A 325 9.15 -2.65 1.38
C MET A 325 9.38 -1.14 1.24
N THR A 326 9.92 -0.49 2.28
CA THR A 326 10.10 0.95 2.34
C THR A 326 10.88 1.53 1.14
N PRO A 327 12.04 0.97 0.72
CA PRO A 327 12.76 1.50 -0.44
C PRO A 327 11.92 1.44 -1.72
N ALA A 328 11.26 0.31 -1.98
CA ALA A 328 10.46 0.14 -3.19
C ALA A 328 9.27 1.11 -3.23
N VAL A 329 8.60 1.29 -2.10
CA VAL A 329 7.50 2.26 -1.96
C VAL A 329 8.00 3.69 -2.16
N ALA A 330 9.15 4.06 -1.58
CA ALA A 330 9.73 5.40 -1.75
C ALA A 330 10.08 5.68 -3.22
N THR A 331 10.77 4.75 -3.89
CA THR A 331 11.11 4.87 -5.32
C THR A 331 9.86 4.97 -6.19
N ASP A 332 8.82 4.19 -5.93
CA ASP A 332 7.59 4.24 -6.72
C ASP A 332 6.84 5.57 -6.54
N ILE A 333 6.87 6.17 -5.35
CA ILE A 333 6.27 7.48 -5.10
C ILE A 333 7.09 8.58 -5.78
N GLU A 334 8.43 8.54 -5.72
CA GLU A 334 9.32 9.52 -6.36
C GLU A 334 9.20 9.55 -7.89
N ALA A 335 8.94 8.38 -8.49
CA ALA A 335 8.75 8.22 -9.93
C ALA A 335 7.38 8.73 -10.43
N ARG A 336 6.49 9.15 -9.52
CA ARG A 336 5.11 9.56 -9.84
C ARG A 336 4.91 11.06 -9.71
N GLY A 337 3.96 11.58 -10.49
CA GLY A 337 3.59 12.98 -10.53
C GLY A 337 2.90 13.43 -9.23
N LEU A 338 3.32 14.59 -8.75
CA LEU A 338 2.77 15.31 -7.60
C LEU A 338 2.64 16.79 -7.95
N SER A 339 1.46 17.38 -7.70
CA SER A 339 1.26 18.83 -7.84
C SER A 339 1.95 19.60 -6.71
N LYS A 340 2.13 18.96 -5.54
CA LYS A 340 2.86 19.49 -4.39
C LYS A 340 3.92 18.46 -3.96
N PRO A 341 5.23 18.70 -4.18
CA PRO A 341 6.28 17.73 -3.87
C PRO A 341 6.23 17.23 -2.41
N TRP A 342 5.97 18.14 -1.47
CA TRP A 342 5.89 17.86 -0.03
C TRP A 342 4.78 16.87 0.39
N ASP A 343 3.77 16.63 -0.45
CA ASP A 343 2.77 15.56 -0.22
C ASP A 343 3.43 14.18 -0.16
N ARG A 344 4.63 14.02 -0.72
CA ARG A 344 5.44 12.78 -0.67
C ARG A 344 5.61 12.26 0.76
N LEU A 345 5.79 13.15 1.74
CA LEU A 345 5.92 12.75 3.15
C LEU A 345 4.63 12.08 3.64
N ALA A 346 3.47 12.68 3.38
CA ALA A 346 2.18 12.10 3.79
C ALA A 346 1.94 10.74 3.10
N ILE A 347 2.16 10.68 1.78
CA ILE A 347 1.93 9.47 0.98
C ILE A 347 2.83 8.31 1.43
N LEU A 348 4.13 8.57 1.57
CA LEU A 348 5.08 7.54 2.01
C LEU A 348 4.72 7.05 3.43
N ALA A 349 4.45 7.98 4.34
CA ALA A 349 4.17 7.65 5.71
C ALA A 349 2.86 6.86 5.88
N ASN A 350 1.89 7.09 5.00
CA ASN A 350 0.67 6.31 4.87
C ASN A 350 0.92 4.91 4.33
N CYS A 351 1.63 4.79 3.20
CA CYS A 351 1.97 3.51 2.57
C CYS A 351 2.81 2.61 3.48
N CYS A 352 3.72 3.21 4.25
CA CYS A 352 4.57 2.53 5.22
C CYS A 352 3.93 2.42 6.62
N GLN A 353 2.74 2.99 6.87
CA GLN A 353 2.08 2.97 8.19
C GLN A 353 2.95 3.53 9.32
N TYR A 354 3.73 4.56 9.03
CA TYR A 354 4.54 5.24 10.01
C TYR A 354 3.65 5.86 11.12
N PRO A 355 4.04 5.83 12.40
CA PRO A 355 3.36 6.61 13.45
C PRO A 355 3.91 8.03 13.63
N VAL A 356 5.18 8.28 13.31
CA VAL A 356 5.79 9.62 13.37
C VAL A 356 5.65 10.27 12.00
N ARG A 357 5.09 11.48 11.96
CA ARG A 357 5.00 12.34 10.77
C ARG A 357 5.91 13.52 10.96
N LEU A 358 6.33 14.12 9.84
CA LEU A 358 7.04 15.39 9.84
C LEU A 358 6.10 16.50 9.38
N ASP A 359 6.24 17.68 9.96
CA ASP A 359 5.52 18.88 9.57
C ASP A 359 6.11 19.42 8.26
N CYS A 360 5.50 19.06 7.14
CA CYS A 360 6.02 19.38 5.82
C CYS A 360 6.13 20.90 5.56
N GLU A 361 5.23 21.71 6.11
CA GLU A 361 5.29 23.15 5.90
C GLU A 361 6.29 23.84 6.82
N ALA A 362 6.41 23.39 8.08
CA ALA A 362 7.47 23.88 8.96
C ALA A 362 8.85 23.62 8.34
N LEU A 363 9.04 22.43 7.76
CA LEU A 363 10.28 22.05 7.09
C LEU A 363 10.51 22.84 5.80
N SER A 364 9.49 22.99 4.96
CA SER A 364 9.55 23.80 3.74
C SER A 364 9.90 25.26 4.05
N LYS A 365 9.26 25.88 5.05
CA LYS A 365 9.52 27.28 5.46
C LYS A 365 10.90 27.50 6.06
N GLN A 366 11.46 26.46 6.68
CA GLN A 366 12.83 26.46 7.19
C GLN A 366 13.87 26.12 6.12
N TYR A 367 13.45 25.95 4.85
CA TYR A 367 14.31 25.56 3.72
C TYR A 367 15.06 24.25 3.97
N HIS A 368 14.40 23.27 4.60
CA HIS A 368 14.93 21.91 4.74
C HIS A 368 14.76 21.11 3.45
N SER A 369 15.67 20.17 3.23
CA SER A 369 15.61 19.21 2.13
C SER A 369 14.41 18.27 2.27
N LEU A 370 13.60 18.13 1.21
CA LEU A 370 12.49 17.17 1.17
C LEU A 370 13.02 15.73 1.19
N SER A 371 14.09 15.45 0.45
CA SER A 371 14.75 14.15 0.42
C SER A 371 15.30 13.76 1.80
N LEU A 372 16.01 14.66 2.48
CA LEU A 372 16.46 14.38 3.85
C LEU A 372 15.31 14.28 4.85
N SER A 373 14.20 14.97 4.61
CA SER A 373 12.96 14.79 5.39
C SER A 373 12.37 13.39 5.21
N VAL A 374 12.38 12.84 3.98
CA VAL A 374 11.99 11.45 3.73
C VAL A 374 12.90 10.48 4.48
N LEU A 375 14.22 10.68 4.42
CA LEU A 375 15.20 9.85 5.13
C LEU A 375 15.00 9.92 6.65
N ALA A 376 14.93 11.12 7.21
CA ALA A 376 14.70 11.34 8.65
C ALA A 376 13.40 10.68 9.10
N MET A 377 12.32 10.81 8.34
CA MET A 377 11.04 10.17 8.67
C MET A 377 11.14 8.65 8.67
N CYS A 378 11.83 8.04 7.70
CA CYS A 378 12.06 6.59 7.69
C CYS A 378 12.81 6.13 8.95
N LEU A 379 13.90 6.82 9.32
CA LEU A 379 14.72 6.48 10.48
C LEU A 379 13.97 6.71 11.81
N LEU A 380 13.25 7.83 11.96
CA LEU A 380 12.42 8.13 13.13
C LEU A 380 11.31 7.10 13.36
N ASN A 381 10.84 6.47 12.28
CA ASN A 381 9.86 5.39 12.37
C ASN A 381 10.50 4.02 12.59
N GLY A 382 11.82 3.95 12.73
CA GLY A 382 12.54 2.76 13.15
C GLY A 382 12.91 1.79 12.03
N GLU A 383 12.95 2.26 10.78
CA GLU A 383 13.65 1.52 9.72
C GLU A 383 15.14 1.37 10.11
N ILE A 384 15.68 0.17 9.86
CA ILE A 384 17.01 -0.23 10.34
C ILE A 384 18.00 -0.11 9.20
N LEU A 385 19.15 0.54 9.45
CA LEU A 385 20.26 0.56 8.51
C LEU A 385 21.08 -0.72 8.64
N ASP A 386 21.51 -1.26 7.50
CA ASP A 386 22.47 -2.35 7.43
C ASP A 386 23.88 -1.81 7.66
N ASN A 387 24.41 -2.10 8.85
CA ASN A 387 25.77 -1.73 9.27
C ASN A 387 26.78 -2.85 9.00
N ASN A 388 26.40 -3.91 8.28
CA ASN A 388 27.30 -5.00 7.95
C ASN A 388 28.24 -4.57 6.81
N ASP A 389 29.19 -3.70 7.15
CA ASP A 389 30.03 -2.97 6.20
C ASP A 389 31.23 -3.84 5.79
N SER A 390 30.99 -4.81 4.90
CA SER A 390 32.07 -5.50 4.17
C SER A 390 32.46 -4.79 2.86
N SER A 391 31.76 -3.71 2.49
CA SER A 391 32.00 -2.96 1.25
C SER A 391 32.28 -1.48 1.54
N LEU A 392 33.47 -0.99 1.17
CA LEU A 392 33.91 0.42 1.20
C LEU A 392 33.17 1.32 0.19
N GLU A 393 31.90 1.03 -0.13
CA GLU A 393 31.16 1.76 -1.16
C GLU A 393 30.78 3.16 -0.68
N LEU A 394 31.14 4.15 -1.50
CA LEU A 394 30.81 5.54 -1.26
C LEU A 394 29.29 5.75 -1.34
N VAL A 395 28.68 6.21 -0.24
CA VAL A 395 27.26 6.58 -0.18
C VAL A 395 26.99 8.01 -0.63
N ALA A 396 28.01 8.87 -0.61
CA ALA A 396 27.91 10.28 -1.00
C ALA A 396 27.31 10.53 -2.40
N PRO A 397 27.61 9.77 -3.46
CA PRO A 397 27.02 9.99 -4.80
C PRO A 397 25.59 9.45 -4.95
N LEU A 398 25.04 8.78 -3.93
CA LEU A 398 23.68 8.23 -4.01
C LEU A 398 22.64 9.32 -3.71
N THR A 399 21.50 9.26 -4.39
CA THR A 399 20.28 9.97 -3.98
C THR A 399 19.74 9.37 -2.68
N THR A 400 18.76 10.03 -2.05
CA THR A 400 18.14 9.50 -0.83
C THR A 400 17.47 8.13 -1.06
N SER A 401 16.71 7.95 -2.15
CA SER A 401 16.12 6.65 -2.47
C SER A 401 17.16 5.60 -2.82
N GLY A 402 18.23 5.98 -3.52
CA GLY A 402 19.39 5.12 -3.77
C GLY A 402 20.04 4.66 -2.46
N PHE A 403 20.23 5.57 -1.51
CA PHE A 403 20.74 5.27 -0.18
C PHE A 403 19.82 4.31 0.58
N LEU A 404 18.51 4.58 0.63
CA LEU A 404 17.53 3.71 1.30
C LEU A 404 17.53 2.30 0.69
N LYS A 405 17.59 2.18 -0.64
CA LYS A 405 17.65 0.89 -1.34
C LYS A 405 18.91 0.10 -1.03
N ARG A 406 20.05 0.79 -0.85
CA ARG A 406 21.35 0.14 -0.61
C ARG A 406 21.62 -0.19 0.85
N LYS A 407 21.18 0.69 1.77
CA LYS A 407 21.57 0.66 3.18
C LYS A 407 20.44 0.31 4.14
N LEU A 408 19.20 0.12 3.71
CA LEU A 408 18.19 -0.46 4.62
C LEU A 408 18.38 -1.98 4.77
N PHE A 409 18.24 -2.44 6.01
CA PHE A 409 18.36 -3.85 6.39
C PHE A 409 17.34 -4.70 5.64
N GLY A 410 17.83 -5.70 4.90
CA GLY A 410 17.02 -6.55 4.02
C GLY A 410 16.89 -8.01 4.47
N ALA A 411 17.35 -8.35 5.67
CA ALA A 411 17.43 -9.73 6.15
C ALA A 411 16.48 -10.01 7.33
N PHE A 412 15.24 -9.50 7.26
CA PHE A 412 14.21 -9.80 8.26
C PHE A 412 13.76 -11.26 8.17
N SER A 413 13.42 -11.85 9.31
CA SER A 413 12.87 -13.20 9.40
C SER A 413 11.44 -13.14 9.90
N ALA A 414 10.47 -13.25 8.98
CA ALA A 414 9.08 -13.45 9.34
C ALA A 414 8.86 -14.90 9.85
N PRO A 415 7.86 -15.15 10.72
CA PRO A 415 7.48 -16.51 11.10
C PRO A 415 7.24 -17.41 9.88
N GLU A 416 7.75 -18.65 9.92
CA GLU A 416 7.70 -19.56 8.76
C GLU A 416 6.27 -19.82 8.25
N ASP A 417 5.30 -19.80 9.16
CA ASP A 417 3.88 -20.05 8.91
C ASP A 417 3.07 -18.80 8.54
N ASP A 418 3.68 -17.61 8.50
CA ASP A 418 3.01 -16.41 8.00
C ASP A 418 3.08 -16.36 6.46
N PRO A 419 1.95 -16.50 5.74
CA PRO A 419 1.94 -16.41 4.28
C PRO A 419 2.20 -14.98 3.77
N ARG A 420 2.28 -13.97 4.64
CA ARG A 420 2.44 -12.55 4.30
C ARG A 420 3.73 -11.97 4.84
N ARG A 421 4.84 -12.68 4.63
CA ARG A 421 6.20 -12.35 5.13
C ARG A 421 6.59 -10.88 4.92
N LEU A 422 6.43 -10.35 3.71
CA LEU A 422 6.71 -8.93 3.43
C LEU A 422 5.82 -7.96 4.23
N SER A 423 4.54 -8.30 4.42
CA SER A 423 3.63 -7.47 5.23
C SER A 423 4.00 -7.53 6.71
N PHE A 424 4.49 -8.68 7.19
CA PHE A 424 5.02 -8.82 8.54
C PHE A 424 6.27 -7.96 8.75
N ASN A 425 7.20 -7.98 7.79
CA ASN A 425 8.44 -7.21 7.88
C ASN A 425 8.20 -5.69 7.94
N LYS A 426 7.10 -5.17 7.36
CA LYS A 426 6.69 -3.76 7.55
C LYS A 426 6.51 -3.37 9.02
N GLY A 427 6.19 -4.34 9.90
CA GLY A 427 6.04 -4.10 11.33
C GLY A 427 7.34 -4.17 12.13
N CYS A 428 8.43 -4.65 11.53
CA CYS A 428 9.70 -4.90 12.21
C CYS A 428 10.53 -3.60 12.29
N ARG A 429 10.19 -2.73 13.25
CA ARG A 429 10.80 -1.40 13.40
C ARG A 429 11.26 -1.14 14.82
N LEU A 430 12.29 -0.31 14.96
CA LEU A 430 12.72 0.26 16.24
C LEU A 430 11.66 1.20 16.81
N THR A 431 11.59 1.28 18.14
CA THR A 431 10.61 2.11 18.87
C THR A 431 11.28 3.27 19.59
N ASP A 432 10.54 4.36 19.83
CA ASP A 432 11.05 5.56 20.53
C ASP A 432 12.39 6.05 19.96
N VAL A 433 12.48 6.17 18.63
CA VAL A 433 13.71 6.58 17.96
C VAL A 433 13.94 8.08 18.08
N LYS A 434 15.20 8.46 18.33
CA LYS A 434 15.70 9.83 18.29
C LYS A 434 16.96 9.88 17.43
N LEU A 435 17.05 10.86 16.55
CA LEU A 435 18.25 11.13 15.76
C LEU A 435 19.17 12.03 16.59
N THR A 436 20.43 11.64 16.72
CA THR A 436 21.46 12.38 17.47
C THR A 436 22.72 12.50 16.61
N VAL A 437 23.61 13.41 16.98
CA VAL A 437 24.91 13.58 16.29
C VAL A 437 25.77 12.31 16.35
N ASP A 438 25.58 11.49 17.38
CA ASP A 438 26.30 10.21 17.57
C ASP A 438 25.61 9.03 16.86
N GLY A 439 24.44 9.25 16.25
CA GLY A 439 23.68 8.24 15.52
C GLY A 439 22.23 8.08 15.98
N ILE A 440 21.68 6.88 15.80
CA ILE A 440 20.27 6.57 16.07
C ILE A 440 20.13 6.04 17.50
N LEU A 441 19.48 6.81 18.37
CA LEU A 441 19.13 6.40 19.73
C LEU A 441 17.72 5.78 19.73
N THR A 442 17.55 4.62 20.36
CA THR A 442 16.25 3.94 20.43
C THR A 442 16.13 3.20 21.76
N LYS A 443 14.90 2.83 22.13
CA LYS A 443 14.64 1.90 23.25
C LYS A 443 14.29 0.54 22.69
N GLY A 444 14.82 -0.49 23.33
CA GLY A 444 14.51 -1.86 22.99
C GLY A 444 14.95 -2.82 24.08
N HIS A 445 14.69 -4.09 23.84
CA HIS A 445 15.14 -5.17 24.70
C HIS A 445 16.39 -5.80 24.11
N LEU A 446 17.50 -5.70 24.82
CA LEU A 446 18.69 -6.47 24.51
C LEU A 446 18.59 -7.79 25.25
N TRP A 447 18.59 -8.88 24.48
CA TRP A 447 18.58 -10.23 25.02
C TRP A 447 19.98 -10.80 24.84
N LYS A 448 20.56 -11.28 25.93
CA LYS A 448 21.73 -12.15 25.82
C LYS A 448 21.22 -13.57 25.60
N LEU A 449 21.61 -14.19 24.49
CA LEU A 449 21.43 -15.63 24.33
C LEU A 449 22.14 -16.32 25.50
N SER A 450 21.35 -16.92 26.38
CA SER A 450 21.84 -17.72 27.50
C SER A 450 22.16 -19.12 26.99
N ARG A 451 22.07 -20.13 27.88
CA ARG A 451 22.26 -21.52 27.52
C ARG A 451 21.39 -21.92 26.33
N VAL A 452 22.03 -22.31 25.23
CA VAL A 452 21.36 -22.95 24.10
C VAL A 452 20.88 -24.33 24.55
N ILE A 453 19.59 -24.60 24.38
CA ILE A 453 19.00 -25.90 24.69
C ILE A 453 19.24 -26.81 23.49
N ASP A 454 20.18 -27.73 23.63
CA ASP A 454 20.45 -28.73 22.60
C ASP A 454 19.28 -29.72 22.46
N THR A 455 18.60 -29.63 21.32
CA THR A 455 17.45 -30.48 21.00
C THR A 455 17.84 -31.91 20.60
N SER A 456 19.12 -32.16 20.27
CA SER A 456 19.62 -33.51 19.99
C SER A 456 19.56 -34.41 21.23
N MET A 457 19.63 -33.81 22.41
CA MET A 457 19.56 -34.48 23.72
C MET A 457 18.12 -34.82 24.14
N PHE A 458 17.12 -34.53 23.29
CA PHE A 458 15.73 -34.79 23.62
C PHE A 458 15.40 -36.27 23.45
N ARG A 459 14.58 -36.83 24.35
CA ARG A 459 14.17 -38.24 24.26
C ARG A 459 13.48 -38.51 22.91
N LYS A 460 13.84 -39.58 22.21
CA LYS A 460 13.19 -39.94 20.92
C LYS A 460 11.68 -40.15 21.06
N LYS A 461 11.23 -40.67 22.21
CA LYS A 461 9.82 -40.88 22.51
C LYS A 461 9.16 -39.57 22.94
N LEU A 462 8.19 -39.13 22.13
CA LEU A 462 7.40 -37.94 22.41
C LEU A 462 6.40 -38.17 23.56
N PRO A 463 6.21 -37.19 24.47
CA PRO A 463 5.23 -37.25 25.54
C PRO A 463 3.82 -37.61 25.09
N TRP A 464 3.06 -38.25 25.97
CA TRP A 464 1.64 -38.48 25.79
C TRP A 464 0.86 -37.20 26.04
N ILE A 465 -0.24 -37.00 25.31
CA ILE A 465 -1.12 -35.84 25.47
C ILE A 465 -2.53 -36.35 25.76
N ASN A 466 -3.06 -35.96 26.92
CA ASN A 466 -4.42 -36.33 27.34
C ASN A 466 -5.51 -35.61 26.54
N ASN A 467 -5.24 -34.38 26.08
CA ASN A 467 -6.17 -33.60 25.27
C ASN A 467 -5.48 -33.02 24.02
N PRO A 468 -5.67 -33.63 22.84
CA PRO A 468 -5.08 -33.17 21.58
C PRO A 468 -5.86 -32.02 20.93
N SER A 469 -6.99 -31.58 21.52
CA SER A 469 -7.72 -30.44 20.99
C SER A 469 -6.93 -29.15 21.20
N GLY A 470 -7.02 -28.22 20.24
CA GLY A 470 -6.26 -26.96 20.25
C GLY A 470 -6.00 -26.44 18.85
N ARG A 471 -5.35 -25.27 18.74
CA ARG A 471 -4.90 -24.71 17.45
C ARG A 471 -3.64 -25.42 16.95
N LEU A 472 -2.82 -25.92 17.87
CA LEU A 472 -1.59 -26.63 17.53
C LEU A 472 -1.88 -28.04 17.02
N LYS A 473 -1.12 -28.48 16.01
CA LYS A 473 -1.14 -29.88 15.57
C LYS A 473 -0.65 -30.80 16.70
N PRO A 474 -1.15 -32.04 16.80
CA PRO A 474 -0.74 -32.97 17.86
C PRO A 474 0.78 -33.12 18.01
N ASN A 475 1.52 -33.18 16.90
CA ASN A 475 2.98 -33.27 16.92
C ASN A 475 3.65 -32.00 17.47
N GLN A 476 3.18 -30.80 17.10
CA GLN A 476 3.71 -29.53 17.64
C GLN A 476 3.50 -29.47 19.15
N ARG A 477 2.32 -29.86 19.61
CA ARG A 477 1.96 -29.93 21.03
C ARG A 477 2.87 -30.90 21.80
N ARG A 478 3.14 -32.07 21.22
CA ARG A 478 4.05 -33.08 21.84
C ARG A 478 5.48 -32.58 21.94
N ARG A 479 5.96 -31.86 20.92
CA ARG A 479 7.29 -31.23 20.90
C ARG A 479 7.40 -30.11 21.94
N LEU A 480 6.39 -29.26 22.08
CA LEU A 480 6.35 -28.23 23.11
C LEU A 480 6.31 -28.83 24.52
N LEU A 481 5.50 -29.86 24.75
CA LEU A 481 5.47 -30.56 26.03
C LEU A 481 6.81 -31.25 26.35
N GLN A 482 7.48 -31.79 25.33
CA GLN A 482 8.84 -32.31 25.48
C GLN A 482 9.83 -31.20 25.89
N LEU A 483 9.71 -30.01 25.30
CA LEU A 483 10.51 -28.85 25.69
C LEU A 483 10.19 -28.42 27.14
N VAL A 484 8.92 -28.41 27.56
CA VAL A 484 8.51 -28.15 28.96
C VAL A 484 9.20 -29.11 29.93
N TYR A 485 9.20 -30.41 29.64
CA TYR A 485 9.89 -31.39 30.48
C TYR A 485 11.39 -31.15 30.56
N ARG A 486 12.03 -30.81 29.44
CA ARG A 486 13.46 -30.48 29.42
C ARG A 486 13.77 -29.19 30.16
N LEU A 487 12.92 -28.17 30.05
CA LEU A 487 13.06 -26.94 30.82
C LEU A 487 12.94 -27.20 32.32
N ASN A 488 12.02 -28.07 32.76
CA ASN A 488 11.91 -28.50 34.15
C ASN A 488 13.16 -29.26 34.62
N GLU A 489 13.68 -30.21 33.83
CA GLU A 489 14.94 -30.91 34.13
C GLU A 489 16.13 -29.94 34.24
N LEU A 490 16.14 -28.89 33.42
CA LEU A 490 17.13 -27.81 33.43
C LEU A 490 16.86 -26.73 34.49
N LYS A 491 15.84 -26.91 35.34
CA LYS A 491 15.41 -25.98 36.41
C LYS A 491 14.95 -24.60 35.91
N HIS A 492 14.53 -24.50 34.66
CA HIS A 492 13.88 -23.32 34.08
C HIS A 492 12.35 -23.34 34.32
N TYR A 493 11.96 -23.50 35.59
CA TYR A 493 10.55 -23.68 35.98
C TYR A 493 9.61 -22.53 35.54
N PRO A 494 10.00 -21.24 35.59
CA PRO A 494 9.09 -20.17 35.17
C PRO A 494 8.71 -20.26 33.69
N LEU A 495 9.68 -20.50 32.81
CA LEU A 495 9.44 -20.65 31.37
C LEU A 495 8.67 -21.94 31.07
N ALA A 496 9.03 -23.04 31.73
CA ALA A 496 8.29 -24.30 31.63
C ALA A 496 6.81 -24.12 32.02
N GLY A 497 6.55 -23.40 33.12
CA GLY A 497 5.20 -23.08 33.60
C GLY A 497 4.41 -22.23 32.60
N GLN A 498 5.00 -21.17 32.05
CA GLN A 498 4.35 -20.33 31.02
C GLN A 498 3.99 -21.13 29.77
N MET A 499 4.88 -22.01 29.32
CA MET A 499 4.64 -22.87 28.17
C MET A 499 3.54 -23.92 28.46
N ASP A 500 3.51 -24.49 29.66
CA ASP A 500 2.47 -25.44 30.06
C ASP A 500 1.09 -24.76 30.20
N GLU A 501 1.05 -23.53 30.74
CA GLU A 501 -0.16 -22.70 30.80
C GLU A 501 -0.69 -22.36 29.40
N TYR A 502 0.20 -22.01 28.47
CA TYR A 502 -0.15 -21.81 27.07
C TYR A 502 -0.75 -23.08 26.45
N LEU A 503 -0.14 -24.25 26.68
CA LEU A 503 -0.68 -25.53 26.22
C LEU A 503 -2.05 -25.84 26.84
N ALA A 504 -2.27 -25.53 28.12
CA ALA A 504 -3.57 -25.71 28.77
C ALA A 504 -4.64 -24.77 28.18
N THR A 505 -4.27 -23.52 27.90
CA THR A 505 -5.14 -22.49 27.32
C THR A 505 -5.54 -22.83 25.88
N ASP A 506 -4.58 -23.26 25.06
CA ASP A 506 -4.82 -23.69 23.68
C ASP A 506 -5.87 -24.82 23.61
N ALA A 507 -5.75 -25.80 24.51
CA ALA A 507 -6.68 -26.93 24.59
C ALA A 507 -8.11 -26.53 24.97
N LYS A 508 -8.26 -25.52 25.82
CA LYS A 508 -9.58 -24.97 26.20
C LYS A 508 -10.22 -24.15 25.06
N SER A 509 -9.42 -23.54 24.18
CA SER A 509 -9.92 -22.63 23.13
C SER A 509 -10.80 -23.34 22.09
N ASN A 510 -10.50 -24.61 21.77
CA ASN A 510 -11.26 -25.39 20.78
C ASN A 510 -12.47 -26.11 21.40
N ALA A 511 -12.48 -26.37 22.71
CA ALA A 511 -13.65 -26.90 23.41
C ALA A 511 -14.84 -25.90 23.35
N LYS A 512 -14.57 -24.61 23.59
CA LYS A 512 -15.58 -23.53 23.44
C LYS A 512 -16.11 -23.37 22.01
N LYS A 513 -15.26 -23.65 21.00
CA LYS A 513 -15.63 -23.54 19.58
C LYS A 513 -16.50 -24.72 19.10
N ARG A 514 -16.33 -25.91 19.70
CA ARG A 514 -17.18 -27.09 19.43
C ARG A 514 -18.53 -27.00 20.15
N LEU A 515 -18.58 -26.48 21.38
CA LEU A 515 -19.84 -26.21 22.10
C LEU A 515 -20.73 -25.22 21.33
N ARG A 516 -20.18 -24.11 20.86
CA ARG A 516 -20.92 -23.11 20.04
C ARG A 516 -21.37 -23.62 18.66
N ARG A 517 -20.83 -24.74 18.18
CA ARG A 517 -21.25 -25.40 16.92
C ARG A 517 -22.25 -26.55 17.15
N ALA A 518 -22.48 -26.94 18.40
CA ALA A 518 -23.48 -27.92 18.79
C ALA A 518 -24.76 -27.24 19.31
N GLU A 519 -24.70 -25.94 19.62
CA GLU A 519 -25.83 -25.09 20.02
C GLU A 519 -26.43 -24.26 18.86
N ASN A 520 -25.84 -24.35 17.67
CA ASN A 520 -26.38 -23.87 16.38
C ASN A 520 -26.58 -25.09 15.47
#